data_AF-A0A7V9JU80-F1
#
_entry.id   AF-A0A7V9JU80-F1
#
_cell.length_a   1.000
_cell.length_b   1.000
_cell.length_c   1.000
_cell.angle_alpha   90.00
_cell.angle_beta   90.00
_cell.angle_gamma   90.00
#
_symmetry.space_group_name_H-M   'P 1'
#
loop_
_entity.id
_entity.type
_entity.pdbx_description
1 polymer ?
#
loop_
_entity_poly.entity_id
_entity_poly.type
_entity_poly.pdbx_seq_one_letter_code
_entity_poly.pdbx_strand_id
1 'polypeptide(L)'
;MPGFAASPRWLDAARRDLARCADAQLTIDGGQIEGCPHYHNGSVAWFAQAVAIARDAGAPMPESYQRRVRDSVAYSLHSIRPDGTSVPWGDSDADHHGLVAAFWACAAFGDPTAAAIAARLTGPEAARAELAKFLWIEPGVAELEAVVTRPPPVPQNMPQTHLQRGLD
;
A
#
# COMPACT_ATOMS: atom_id res chain seq x y z
N MET A 1 -14.46 24.30 -10.08
CA MET A 1 -13.60 25.00 -11.07
C MET A 1 -14.13 24.72 -12.48
N PRO A 2 -14.15 25.71 -13.38
CA PRO A 2 -14.57 25.52 -14.77
C PRO A 2 -13.51 24.77 -15.58
N GLY A 3 -13.93 23.78 -16.38
CA GLY A 3 -13.39 23.62 -17.74
C GLY A 3 -12.17 22.71 -18.00
N PHE A 4 -11.59 22.00 -17.03
CA PHE A 4 -10.71 20.86 -17.34
C PHE A 4 -11.55 19.59 -17.43
N ALA A 5 -12.43 19.50 -18.41
CA ALA A 5 -13.02 18.21 -18.76
C ALA A 5 -11.85 17.23 -18.95
N ALA A 6 -11.84 16.16 -18.15
CA ALA A 6 -10.83 15.12 -18.11
C ALA A 6 -10.23 14.86 -19.50
N SER A 7 -9.12 15.53 -19.84
CA SER A 7 -8.58 15.38 -21.18
C SER A 7 -7.98 13.98 -21.20
N PRO A 8 -8.46 13.06 -22.05
CA PRO A 8 -7.99 11.68 -22.04
C PRO A 8 -6.47 11.60 -22.16
N ARG A 9 -5.86 12.57 -22.87
CA ARG A 9 -4.40 12.72 -22.99
C ARG A 9 -3.67 12.87 -21.65
N TRP A 10 -4.25 13.60 -20.68
CA TRP A 10 -3.62 13.83 -19.37
C TRP A 10 -3.75 12.60 -18.49
N LEU A 11 -4.90 11.92 -18.55
CA LEU A 11 -5.11 10.66 -17.85
C LEU A 11 -4.18 9.56 -18.38
N ASP A 12 -4.07 9.43 -19.70
CA ASP A 12 -3.16 8.46 -20.32
C ASP A 12 -1.68 8.81 -20.06
N ALA A 13 -1.32 10.09 -20.08
CA ALA A 13 0.02 10.53 -19.71
C ALA A 13 0.33 10.19 -18.25
N ALA A 14 -0.58 10.53 -17.32
CA ALA A 14 -0.41 10.23 -15.90
C ALA A 14 -0.27 8.72 -15.64
N ARG A 15 -1.13 7.89 -16.25
CA ARG A 15 -1.08 6.42 -16.11
C ARG A 15 0.24 5.85 -16.64
N ARG A 16 0.69 6.30 -17.81
CA ARG A 16 1.96 5.87 -18.40
C ARG A 16 3.14 6.29 -17.53
N ASP A 17 3.16 7.54 -17.09
CA ASP A 17 4.31 8.08 -16.38
C ASP A 17 4.37 7.53 -14.94
N LEU A 18 3.22 7.28 -14.29
CA LEU A 18 3.15 6.54 -13.03
C LEU A 18 3.64 5.10 -13.19
N ALA A 19 3.26 4.42 -14.26
CA ALA A 19 3.76 3.06 -14.54
C ALA A 19 5.28 3.05 -14.68
N ARG A 20 5.83 3.99 -15.46
CA ARG A 20 7.28 4.16 -15.61
C ARG A 20 7.96 4.50 -14.28
N CYS A 21 7.34 5.33 -13.44
CA CYS A 21 7.87 5.67 -12.12
C CYS A 21 7.90 4.45 -11.18
N ALA A 22 6.84 3.64 -11.15
CA ALA A 22 6.85 2.40 -10.37
C ALA A 22 7.90 1.41 -10.89
N ASP A 23 8.08 1.31 -12.21
CA ASP A 23 9.12 0.46 -12.78
C ASP A 23 10.54 0.89 -12.37
N ALA A 24 10.76 2.19 -12.22
CA ALA A 24 12.05 2.75 -11.80
C ALA A 24 12.27 2.71 -10.28
N GLN A 25 11.20 2.79 -9.47
CA GLN A 25 11.30 2.91 -8.02
C GLN A 25 11.08 1.60 -7.27
N LEU A 26 10.36 0.65 -7.85
CA LEU A 26 10.03 -0.62 -7.23
C LEU A 26 10.75 -1.75 -7.97
N THR A 27 11.44 -2.60 -7.22
CA THR A 27 12.06 -3.82 -7.76
C THR A 27 10.99 -4.82 -8.19
N ILE A 28 11.40 -5.86 -8.91
CA ILE A 28 10.49 -6.94 -9.32
C ILE A 28 9.91 -7.71 -8.12
N ASP A 29 10.54 -7.57 -6.95
CA ASP A 29 10.18 -8.26 -5.72
C ASP A 29 9.50 -7.37 -4.70
N GLY A 30 9.10 -6.18 -5.15
CA GLY A 30 8.32 -5.23 -4.37
C GLY A 30 9.15 -4.25 -3.54
N GLY A 31 10.43 -4.47 -3.30
CA GLY A 31 11.28 -3.51 -2.57
C GLY A 31 11.34 -2.15 -3.28
N GLN A 32 11.46 -1.05 -2.54
CA GLN A 32 11.72 0.27 -3.13
C GLN A 32 13.24 0.52 -3.17
N ILE A 33 13.74 1.19 -4.21
CA ILE A 33 15.18 1.26 -4.52
C ILE A 33 16.06 1.93 -3.45
N GLU A 34 15.50 2.76 -2.57
CA GLU A 34 16.23 3.43 -1.48
C GLU A 34 16.56 2.47 -0.34
N GLY A 35 15.79 1.37 -0.23
CA GLY A 35 16.09 0.28 0.71
C GLY A 35 15.75 0.59 2.17
N CYS A 36 15.00 1.65 2.45
CA CYS A 36 14.56 2.02 3.80
C CYS A 36 13.02 1.96 3.91
N PRO A 37 12.47 1.42 5.02
CA PRO A 37 11.02 1.21 5.15
C PRO A 37 10.16 2.46 5.04
N HIS A 38 10.63 3.60 5.53
CA HIS A 38 9.84 4.84 5.54
C HIS A 38 9.50 5.30 4.12
N TYR A 39 10.51 5.48 3.25
CA TYR A 39 10.28 5.89 1.87
C TYR A 39 9.63 4.78 1.04
N HIS A 40 9.91 3.51 1.35
CA HIS A 40 9.19 2.38 0.77
C HIS A 40 7.68 2.48 1.05
N ASN A 41 7.28 2.52 2.32
CA ASN A 41 5.88 2.55 2.72
C ASN A 41 5.15 3.80 2.22
N GLY A 42 5.80 4.97 2.27
CA GLY A 42 5.28 6.21 1.71
C GLY A 42 5.03 6.09 0.20
N SER A 43 6.00 5.58 -0.56
CA SER A 43 5.88 5.42 -2.01
C SER A 43 4.78 4.41 -2.38
N VAL A 44 4.71 3.28 -1.67
CA VAL A 44 3.69 2.25 -1.89
C VAL A 44 2.30 2.78 -1.62
N ALA A 45 2.10 3.58 -0.57
CA ALA A 45 0.83 4.23 -0.30
C ALA A 45 0.37 5.13 -1.46
N TRP A 46 1.28 5.92 -2.05
CA TRP A 46 0.97 6.75 -3.22
C TRP A 46 0.65 5.93 -4.46
N PHE A 47 1.39 4.86 -4.72
CA PHE A 47 1.11 3.99 -5.85
C PHE A 47 -0.20 3.21 -5.71
N ALA A 48 -0.55 2.77 -4.49
CA ALA A 48 -1.84 2.15 -4.22
C ALA A 48 -3.00 3.15 -4.39
N GLN A 49 -2.86 4.38 -3.91
CA GLN A 49 -3.83 5.46 -4.16
C GLN A 49 -4.07 5.66 -5.66
N ALA A 50 -3.01 5.67 -6.48
CA ALA A 50 -3.15 5.80 -7.92
C ALA A 50 -3.98 4.67 -8.54
N VAL A 51 -3.91 3.45 -8.03
CA VAL A 51 -4.78 2.34 -8.47
C VAL A 51 -6.24 2.64 -8.16
N ALA A 52 -6.54 3.06 -6.92
CA ALA A 52 -7.91 3.38 -6.50
C ALA A 52 -8.50 4.52 -7.36
N ILE A 53 -7.78 5.64 -7.45
CA ILE A 53 -8.19 6.82 -8.23
C ILE A 53 -8.42 6.47 -9.71
N ALA A 54 -7.49 5.71 -10.32
CA ALA A 54 -7.60 5.32 -11.73
C ALA A 54 -8.79 4.38 -12.00
N ARG A 55 -9.07 3.46 -11.06
CA ARG A 55 -10.27 2.60 -11.11
C ARG A 55 -11.54 3.43 -11.05
N ASP A 56 -11.62 4.36 -10.10
CA ASP A 56 -12.83 5.17 -9.88
C ASP A 56 -13.07 6.18 -11.02
N ALA A 57 -12.00 6.58 -11.71
CA ALA A 57 -12.06 7.34 -12.96
C ALA A 57 -12.41 6.49 -14.21
N GLY A 58 -12.64 5.18 -14.08
CA GLY A 58 -12.95 4.29 -15.20
C GLY A 58 -11.76 3.99 -16.14
N ALA A 59 -10.53 4.25 -15.70
CA ALA A 59 -9.31 4.09 -16.49
C ALA A 59 -8.22 3.34 -15.70
N PRO A 60 -8.41 2.04 -15.41
CA PRO A 60 -7.58 1.29 -14.49
C PRO A 60 -6.09 1.30 -14.88
N MET A 61 -5.20 1.25 -13.89
CA MET A 61 -3.76 1.13 -14.10
C MET A 61 -3.40 -0.19 -14.80
N PRO A 62 -2.28 -0.27 -15.56
CA PRO A 62 -1.82 -1.50 -16.18
C PRO A 62 -1.66 -2.64 -15.16
N GLU A 63 -1.90 -3.88 -15.59
CA GLU A 63 -1.84 -5.04 -14.70
C GLU A 63 -0.43 -5.27 -14.13
N SER A 64 0.62 -4.98 -14.91
CA SER A 64 2.02 -5.03 -14.44
C SER A 64 2.27 -4.08 -13.28
N TYR A 65 1.73 -2.87 -13.35
CA TYR A 65 1.80 -1.88 -12.28
C TYR A 65 1.08 -2.39 -11.02
N GLN A 66 -0.16 -2.87 -11.19
CA GLN A 66 -0.95 -3.38 -10.06
C GLN A 66 -0.27 -4.57 -9.36
N ARG A 67 0.32 -5.50 -10.11
CA ARG A 67 1.10 -6.61 -9.54
C ARG A 67 2.27 -6.10 -8.71
N ARG A 68 3.07 -5.18 -9.26
CA ARG A 68 4.23 -4.61 -8.56
C ARG A 68 3.83 -3.92 -7.27
N VAL A 69 2.71 -3.18 -7.26
CA VAL A 69 2.18 -2.56 -6.02
C VAL A 69 1.79 -3.62 -4.99
N ARG A 70 1.14 -4.74 -5.40
CA ARG A 70 0.81 -5.84 -4.46
C ARG A 70 2.07 -6.48 -3.86
N ASP A 71 3.08 -6.72 -4.69
CA ASP A 71 4.37 -7.28 -4.23
C ASP A 71 5.07 -6.32 -3.26
N SER A 72 5.00 -5.01 -3.50
CA SER A 72 5.52 -4.00 -2.59
C SER A 72 4.77 -3.95 -1.26
N VAL A 73 3.46 -4.14 -1.25
CA VAL A 73 2.69 -4.23 0.00
C VAL A 73 3.09 -5.46 0.80
N ALA A 74 3.38 -6.59 0.14
CA ALA A 74 3.92 -7.76 0.81
C ALA A 74 5.29 -7.44 1.47
N TYR A 75 6.16 -6.69 0.78
CA TYR A 75 7.41 -6.19 1.37
C TYR A 75 7.15 -5.31 2.61
N SER A 76 6.20 -4.38 2.55
CA SER A 76 5.79 -3.56 3.70
C SER A 76 5.48 -4.43 4.92
N LEU A 77 4.69 -5.50 4.76
CA LEU A 77 4.34 -6.39 5.87
C LEU A 77 5.55 -7.06 6.51
N HIS A 78 6.57 -7.44 5.73
CA HIS A 78 7.82 -8.01 6.25
C HIS A 78 8.70 -6.98 6.96
N SER A 79 8.47 -5.69 6.71
CA SER A 79 9.16 -4.59 7.40
C SER A 79 8.47 -4.12 8.69
N ILE A 80 7.30 -4.69 9.03
CA ILE A 80 6.56 -4.36 10.25
C ILE A 80 7.03 -5.27 11.40
N ARG A 81 7.37 -4.65 12.52
CA ARG A 81 7.74 -5.33 13.77
C ARG A 81 6.51 -5.92 14.47
N PRO A 82 6.69 -6.84 15.43
CA PRO A 82 5.59 -7.39 16.22
C PRO A 82 4.78 -6.36 17.02
N ASP A 83 5.30 -5.15 17.23
CA ASP A 83 4.60 -4.01 17.87
C ASP A 83 3.87 -3.10 16.86
N GLY A 84 3.84 -3.49 15.58
CA GLY A 84 3.14 -2.78 14.52
C GLY A 84 3.85 -1.55 13.97
N THR A 85 5.06 -1.22 14.44
CA THR A 85 5.85 -0.17 13.81
C THR A 85 6.77 -0.74 12.74
N SER A 86 7.20 0.08 11.79
CA SER A 86 8.25 -0.25 10.83
C SER A 86 9.60 -0.52 11.54
N VAL A 87 10.46 -1.34 10.94
CA VAL A 87 11.85 -1.51 11.37
C VAL A 87 12.64 -0.21 11.12
N PRO A 88 13.35 0.36 12.10
CA PRO A 88 14.06 1.64 11.94
C PRO A 88 15.46 1.42 11.34
N TRP A 89 15.52 0.96 10.08
CA TRP A 89 16.77 0.84 9.33
C TRP A 89 16.81 1.86 8.20
N GLY A 90 17.94 2.56 8.11
CA GLY A 90 18.22 3.55 7.08
C GLY A 90 17.73 4.90 7.59
N ASP A 91 17.19 5.71 6.69
CA ASP A 91 16.46 6.92 7.04
C ASP A 91 15.00 6.56 7.37
N SER A 92 14.80 5.82 8.45
CA SER A 92 13.47 5.33 8.85
C SER A 92 13.31 5.34 10.36
N ASP A 93 12.18 5.88 10.79
CA ASP A 93 11.73 5.84 12.17
C ASP A 93 10.92 4.58 12.47
N ALA A 94 10.74 4.29 13.77
CA ALA A 94 9.76 3.32 14.23
C ALA A 94 8.35 3.94 14.15
N ASP A 95 7.78 3.96 12.94
CA ASP A 95 6.48 4.56 12.61
C ASP A 95 5.41 3.53 12.21
N HIS A 96 4.19 3.96 11.90
CA HIS A 96 3.11 3.07 11.44
C HIS A 96 2.86 3.17 9.93
N HIS A 97 3.83 3.59 9.12
CA HIS A 97 3.60 3.76 7.67
C HIS A 97 3.31 2.45 6.94
N GLY A 98 3.81 1.31 7.45
CA GLY A 98 3.44 0.00 6.90
C GLY A 98 1.93 -0.29 6.97
N LEU A 99 1.25 0.15 8.04
CA LEU A 99 -0.21 0.08 8.16
C LEU A 99 -0.90 0.94 7.10
N VAL A 100 -0.40 2.16 6.89
CA VAL A 100 -0.97 3.10 5.90
C VAL A 100 -0.85 2.54 4.48
N ALA A 101 0.31 1.98 4.13
CA ALA A 101 0.52 1.33 2.84
C ALA A 101 -0.46 0.15 2.63
N ALA A 102 -0.62 -0.70 3.66
CA ALA A 102 -1.55 -1.82 3.61
C ALA A 102 -3.02 -1.38 3.52
N PHE A 103 -3.40 -0.30 4.20
CA PHE A 103 -4.75 0.28 4.11
C PHE A 103 -5.05 0.78 2.69
N TRP A 104 -4.15 1.55 2.08
CA TRP A 104 -4.35 2.01 0.70
C TRP A 104 -4.36 0.85 -0.30
N ALA A 105 -3.62 -0.22 -0.04
CA ALA A 105 -3.72 -1.44 -0.84
C ALA A 105 -5.10 -2.11 -0.72
N CYS A 106 -5.68 -2.15 0.48
CA CYS A 106 -7.04 -2.61 0.68
C CYS A 106 -8.04 -1.75 -0.11
N ALA A 107 -7.93 -0.42 -0.04
CA ALA A 107 -8.79 0.48 -0.80
C ALA A 107 -8.61 0.30 -2.33
N ALA A 108 -7.38 0.06 -2.79
CA ALA A 108 -7.06 -0.16 -4.20
C ALA A 108 -7.62 -1.48 -4.75
N PHE A 109 -7.46 -2.57 -4.00
CA PHE A 109 -7.69 -3.94 -4.51
C PHE A 109 -8.90 -4.65 -3.90
N GLY A 110 -9.51 -4.10 -2.85
CA GLY A 110 -10.61 -4.72 -2.13
C GLY A 110 -10.22 -5.94 -1.28
N ASP A 111 -8.91 -6.22 -1.14
CA ASP A 111 -8.40 -7.30 -0.30
C ASP A 111 -7.94 -6.75 1.07
N PRO A 112 -8.65 -7.08 2.17
CA PRO A 112 -8.32 -6.57 3.49
C PRO A 112 -7.16 -7.29 4.17
N THR A 113 -6.61 -8.36 3.58
CA THR A 113 -5.68 -9.27 4.26
C THR A 113 -4.46 -8.55 4.82
N ALA A 114 -3.75 -7.78 4.00
CA ALA A 114 -2.55 -7.04 4.43
C ALA A 114 -2.89 -6.01 5.51
N ALA A 115 -3.97 -5.25 5.31
CA ALA A 115 -4.39 -4.22 6.23
C ALA A 115 -4.80 -4.79 7.59
N ALA A 116 -5.53 -5.92 7.61
CA ALA A 116 -5.93 -6.60 8.83
C ALA A 116 -4.74 -7.18 9.60
N ILE A 117 -3.72 -7.70 8.91
CA ILE A 117 -2.46 -8.14 9.53
C ILE A 117 -1.76 -6.95 10.20
N ALA A 118 -1.54 -5.86 9.45
CA ALA A 118 -0.86 -4.67 9.96
C ALA A 118 -1.63 -4.02 11.13
N ALA A 119 -2.96 -3.93 11.03
CA ALA A 119 -3.81 -3.38 12.09
C ALA A 119 -3.77 -4.23 13.36
N ARG A 120 -3.70 -5.56 13.24
CA ARG A 120 -3.54 -6.46 14.38
C ARG A 120 -2.21 -6.26 15.12
N LEU A 121 -1.12 -6.09 14.38
CA LEU A 121 0.20 -5.83 14.98
C LEU A 121 0.25 -4.45 15.65
N THR A 122 -0.38 -3.45 15.04
CA THR A 122 -0.44 -2.07 15.54
C THR A 122 -1.35 -1.91 16.76
N GLY A 123 -2.41 -2.72 16.84
CA GLY A 123 -3.47 -2.58 17.83
C GLY A 123 -4.55 -1.57 17.40
N PRO A 124 -5.81 -1.77 17.82
CA PRO A 124 -6.97 -1.07 17.25
C PRO A 124 -6.98 0.44 17.50
N GLU A 125 -6.50 0.90 18.66
CA GLU A 125 -6.47 2.32 19.02
C GLU A 125 -5.43 3.08 18.19
N ALA A 126 -4.19 2.58 18.16
CA ALA A 126 -3.11 3.16 17.36
C ALA A 126 -3.43 3.09 15.85
N ALA A 127 -4.00 1.99 15.38
CA ALA A 127 -4.40 1.86 13.98
C ALA A 127 -5.46 2.89 13.60
N ARG A 128 -6.48 3.10 14.44
CA ARG A 128 -7.49 4.14 14.23
C ARG A 128 -6.86 5.53 14.24
N ALA A 129 -5.99 5.82 15.20
CA ALA A 129 -5.33 7.12 15.31
C ALA A 129 -4.46 7.44 14.07
N GLU A 130 -3.74 6.44 13.56
CA GLU A 130 -2.90 6.59 12.37
C GLU A 130 -3.74 6.79 11.10
N LEU A 131 -4.72 5.91 10.87
CA LEU A 131 -5.53 5.95 9.66
C LEU A 131 -6.46 7.17 9.62
N ALA A 132 -6.87 7.69 10.79
CA ALA A 132 -7.66 8.92 10.87
C ALA A 132 -6.97 10.15 10.23
N LYS A 133 -5.64 10.15 10.15
CA LYS A 133 -4.87 11.21 9.47
C LYS A 133 -5.18 11.31 7.97
N PHE A 134 -5.66 10.23 7.37
CA PHE A 134 -5.88 10.11 5.92
C PHE A 134 -7.37 10.16 5.52
N LEU A 135 -8.29 10.24 6.49
CA LEU A 135 -9.75 10.30 6.25
C LEU A 135 -10.20 11.50 5.39
N TRP A 136 -9.38 12.54 5.28
CA TRP A 136 -9.66 13.72 4.45
C TRP A 136 -9.35 13.53 2.96
N ILE A 137 -8.59 12.48 2.61
CA ILE A 137 -8.09 12.25 1.25
C ILE A 137 -9.04 11.34 0.46
N GLU A 138 -9.75 10.42 1.14
CA GLU A 138 -10.77 9.60 0.49
C GLU A 138 -11.89 9.21 1.46
N PRO A 139 -13.19 9.23 1.08
CA PRO A 139 -14.26 8.78 1.94
C PRO A 139 -14.26 7.24 1.99
N GLY A 140 -13.37 6.68 2.81
CA GLY A 140 -13.19 5.23 2.99
C GLY A 140 -13.55 4.75 4.40
N VAL A 141 -14.59 5.32 5.03
CA VAL A 141 -14.98 4.97 6.40
C VAL A 141 -15.38 3.49 6.50
N ALA A 142 -16.03 2.95 5.46
CA ALA A 142 -16.43 1.55 5.41
C ALA A 142 -15.23 0.60 5.32
N GLU A 143 -14.22 0.95 4.52
CA GLU A 143 -12.97 0.22 4.38
C GLU A 143 -12.16 0.28 5.69
N LEU A 144 -12.14 1.44 6.36
CA LEU A 144 -11.51 1.61 7.67
C LEU A 144 -12.16 0.72 8.72
N GLU A 145 -13.49 0.71 8.81
CA GLU A 145 -14.20 -0.19 9.73
C GLU A 145 -13.90 -1.65 9.39
N ALA A 146 -13.98 -2.05 8.12
CA ALA A 146 -13.67 -3.41 7.69
C ALA A 146 -12.25 -3.85 8.06
N VAL A 147 -11.26 -2.95 8.01
CA VAL A 147 -9.87 -3.21 8.39
C VAL A 147 -9.72 -3.35 9.91
N VAL A 148 -10.39 -2.51 10.69
CA VAL A 148 -10.21 -2.44 12.15
C VAL A 148 -11.04 -3.52 12.88
N THR A 149 -12.21 -3.90 12.37
CA THR A 149 -13.13 -4.81 13.08
C THR A 149 -13.02 -6.26 12.64
N ARG A 150 -12.39 -6.55 11.51
CA ARG A 150 -12.37 -7.90 10.95
C ARG A 150 -11.16 -8.69 11.50
N PRO A 151 -11.37 -9.88 12.08
CA PRO A 151 -10.25 -10.74 12.44
C PRO A 151 -9.53 -11.14 11.14
N PRO A 152 -8.20 -10.96 11.04
CA PRO A 152 -7.47 -11.37 9.84
C PRO A 152 -7.60 -12.89 9.67
N PRO A 153 -7.54 -13.40 8.43
CA PRO A 153 -7.27 -14.83 8.25
C PRO A 153 -5.97 -15.14 9.02
N VAL A 154 -5.95 -16.25 9.77
CA VAL A 154 -4.69 -16.75 10.33
C VAL A 154 -3.81 -17.05 9.12
N PRO A 155 -2.71 -16.31 8.88
CA PRO A 155 -1.84 -16.62 7.77
C PRO A 155 -1.26 -17.99 8.07
N GLN A 156 -1.60 -19.00 7.26
CA GLN A 156 -0.90 -20.29 7.35
C GLN A 156 0.58 -20.08 7.05
N ASN A 157 0.90 -19.12 6.17
CA ASN A 157 2.22 -18.57 5.89
C ASN A 157 2.09 -17.10 5.45
N MET A 158 3.08 -16.26 5.75
CA MET A 158 3.20 -14.93 5.14
C MET A 158 3.55 -15.08 3.65
N PRO A 159 3.18 -14.12 2.76
CA PRO A 159 3.60 -14.17 1.37
C PRO A 159 5.13 -14.23 1.28
N GLN A 160 5.70 -15.29 0.72
CA GLN A 160 7.15 -15.41 0.56
C GLN A 160 7.63 -14.48 -0.56
N THR A 161 8.59 -13.63 -0.24
CA THR A 161 9.41 -12.93 -1.24
C THR A 161 10.23 -13.96 -2.05
N HIS A 162 10.70 -13.62 -3.25
CA HIS A 162 11.55 -14.51 -4.04
C HIS A 162 12.80 -15.01 -3.28
N LEU A 163 13.36 -14.21 -2.36
CA LEU A 163 14.48 -14.59 -1.49
C LEU A 163 14.11 -15.67 -0.47
N GLN A 164 12.83 -15.77 -0.13
CA GLN A 164 12.30 -16.74 0.83
C GLN A 164 11.81 -18.02 0.15
N ARG A 165 11.64 -18.03 -1.18
CA ARG A 165 11.17 -19.21 -1.93
C ARG A 165 12.29 -20.25 -1.99
N GLY A 166 12.08 -21.41 -1.36
CA GLY A 166 13.03 -22.54 -1.38
C GLY A 166 13.86 -22.73 -0.11
N LEU A 167 13.46 -22.09 1.01
CA LEU A 167 14.04 -22.32 2.34
C LEU A 167 13.25 -23.34 3.17
N ASP A 168 12.31 -24.05 2.53
CA ASP A 168 11.36 -24.99 3.13
C ASP A 168 11.85 -26.44 3.03
#